data_AF-A0A6S7CHQ6-F1
#
_entry.id   AF-A0A6S7CHQ6-F1
#
_cell.length_a   1.000
_cell.length_b   1.000
_cell.length_c   1.000
_cell.angle_alpha   90.00
_cell.angle_beta   90.00
_cell.angle_gamma   90.00
#
_symmetry.space_group_name_H-M   'P 1'
#
loop_
_entity.id
_entity.type
_entity.pdbx_description
1 polymer ?
#
loop_
_entity_poly.entity_id
_entity_poly.type
_entity_poly.pdbx_seq_one_letter_code
_entity_poly.pdbx_strand_id
1 'polypeptide(L)'
;MRSNAVIALRPETARDATPDAASWRPACTRRDLVADSGVVALVEGRQVALFYLPAVAGETLYALDNRDPKSGANVIGRGIVGHLAGELVVASPLYKQHFRLRDGACVEYSDQSLRAWPVRFNGDAVEVQPPAMA
;
A
#
# COMPACT_ATOMS: atom_id res chain seq x y z
N MET A 1 3.94 -8.80 -19.95
CA MET A 1 2.80 -8.24 -19.20
C MET A 1 2.32 -9.29 -18.21
N ARG A 2 2.77 -9.23 -16.94
CA ARG A 2 2.12 -10.04 -15.89
C ARG A 2 0.88 -9.27 -15.47
N SER A 3 -0.29 -9.91 -15.57
CA SER A 3 -1.56 -9.33 -15.14
C SER A 3 -1.45 -8.83 -13.71
N ASN A 4 -2.00 -7.64 -13.42
CA ASN A 4 -2.13 -7.10 -12.07
C ASN A 4 -3.14 -7.95 -11.27
N ALA A 5 -2.70 -9.10 -10.78
CA ALA A 5 -3.46 -9.92 -9.87
C ALA A 5 -3.47 -9.22 -8.50
N VAL A 6 -4.65 -9.14 -7.88
CA VAL A 6 -4.75 -8.85 -6.46
C VAL A 6 -4.27 -10.11 -5.73
N ILE A 7 -3.22 -9.97 -4.91
CA ILE A 7 -2.71 -11.07 -4.11
C ILE A 7 -3.67 -11.27 -2.95
N ALA A 8 -4.29 -12.44 -2.87
CA ALA A 8 -5.04 -12.88 -1.71
C ALA A 8 -4.25 -14.01 -1.06
N LEU A 9 -3.68 -13.73 0.11
CA LEU A 9 -3.19 -14.82 0.96
C LEU A 9 -4.40 -15.63 1.42
N ARG A 10 -4.34 -16.95 1.22
CA ARG A 10 -5.31 -17.85 1.83
C ARG A 10 -5.04 -17.87 3.32
N PRO A 11 -6.04 -17.71 4.19
CA PRO A 11 -5.83 -17.82 5.63
C PRO A 11 -5.39 -19.26 5.93
N GLU A 12 -4.13 -19.43 6.32
CA GLU A 12 -3.69 -20.65 7.00
C GLU A 12 -4.28 -20.58 8.40
N THR A 13 -5.04 -21.62 8.77
CA THR A 13 -5.89 -21.73 9.98
C THR A 13 -5.29 -21.08 11.23
N ALA A 14 -5.60 -19.80 11.46
CA ALA A 14 -5.37 -19.12 12.71
C ALA A 14 -6.66 -19.23 13.54
N ARG A 15 -6.58 -19.94 14.66
CA ARG A 15 -7.69 -20.13 15.60
C ARG A 15 -8.14 -18.78 16.16
N ASP A 16 -9.43 -18.51 15.99
CA ASP A 16 -10.35 -17.68 16.78
C ASP A 16 -9.72 -16.75 17.84
N ALA A 17 -8.98 -15.74 17.39
CA ALA A 17 -8.60 -14.60 18.20
C ALA A 17 -9.20 -13.35 17.54
N THR A 18 -9.97 -12.57 18.29
CA THR A 18 -10.40 -11.24 17.86
C THR A 18 -9.13 -10.45 17.51
N PRO A 19 -8.92 -10.05 16.25
CA PRO A 19 -7.69 -9.38 15.89
C PRO A 19 -7.66 -8.04 16.61
N ASP A 20 -6.62 -7.85 17.43
CA ASP A 20 -6.30 -6.54 17.98
C ASP A 20 -6.16 -5.56 16.80
N ALA A 21 -6.71 -4.35 16.94
CA ALA A 21 -6.61 -3.31 15.92
C ALA A 21 -5.14 -2.96 15.59
N ALA A 22 -4.21 -3.30 16.49
CA ALA A 22 -2.78 -3.14 16.29
C ALA A 22 -2.05 -4.42 15.81
N SER A 23 -2.76 -5.50 15.48
CA SER A 23 -2.11 -6.75 15.05
C SER A 23 -1.60 -6.67 13.61
N TRP A 24 -0.37 -7.16 13.40
CA TRP A 24 0.22 -7.30 12.07
C TRP A 24 -0.50 -8.41 11.29
N ARG A 25 -0.89 -8.10 10.05
CA ARG A 25 -1.60 -9.00 9.13
C ARG A 25 -0.68 -9.30 7.96
N PRO A 26 -0.51 -10.57 7.57
CA PRO A 26 0.26 -10.89 6.38
C PRO A 26 -0.50 -10.39 5.13
N ALA A 27 0.22 -9.77 4.20
CA ALA A 27 -0.31 -9.19 2.97
C ALA A 27 0.16 -9.94 1.72
N CYS A 28 1.46 -10.21 1.61
CA CYS A 28 2.07 -11.03 0.57
C CYS A 28 3.47 -11.50 1.02
N THR A 29 4.24 -12.09 0.11
CA THR A 29 5.68 -12.35 0.34
C THR A 29 6.53 -11.32 -0.39
N ARG A 30 7.81 -11.21 0.00
CA ARG A 30 8.79 -10.33 -0.68
C ARG A 30 8.93 -10.66 -2.17
N ARG A 31 8.73 -11.93 -2.56
CA ARG A 31 8.84 -12.38 -3.97
C ARG A 31 7.69 -11.90 -4.84
N ASP A 32 6.58 -11.52 -4.23
CA ASP A 32 5.43 -10.98 -4.95
C ASP A 32 5.57 -9.47 -5.22
N LEU A 33 6.47 -8.79 -4.49
CA LEU A 33 6.77 -7.39 -4.71
C LEU A 33 7.58 -7.20 -6.00
N VAL A 34 7.27 -6.12 -6.70
CA VAL A 34 8.01 -5.67 -7.87
C VAL A 34 8.70 -4.36 -7.51
N ALA A 35 10.02 -4.29 -7.70
CA ALA A 35 10.77 -3.08 -7.46
C ALA A 35 10.22 -1.91 -8.29
N ASP A 36 10.10 -0.74 -7.66
CA ASP A 36 9.68 0.52 -8.25
C ASP A 36 8.26 0.51 -8.84
N SER A 37 7.43 -0.46 -8.43
CA SER A 37 6.05 -0.63 -8.88
C SER A 37 5.12 -0.95 -7.74
N GLY A 38 3.84 -0.59 -7.90
CA GLY A 38 2.78 -0.98 -6.99
C GLY A 38 2.34 -2.43 -7.20
N VAL A 39 2.04 -3.10 -6.08
CA VAL A 39 1.42 -4.44 -6.02
C VAL A 39 0.23 -4.35 -5.07
N VAL A 40 -0.91 -4.97 -5.42
CA VAL A 40 -2.13 -4.87 -4.60
C VAL A 40 -2.35 -6.17 -3.84
N ALA A 41 -2.44 -6.07 -2.52
CA ALA A 41 -2.81 -7.17 -1.64
C ALA A 41 -4.24 -6.99 -1.12
N LEU A 42 -4.96 -8.08 -0.91
CA LEU A 42 -6.25 -8.10 -0.22
C LEU A 42 -6.04 -8.49 1.24
N VAL A 43 -6.20 -7.54 2.15
CA VAL A 43 -6.04 -7.72 3.59
C VAL A 43 -7.37 -7.44 4.26
N GLU A 44 -7.99 -8.46 4.85
CA GLU A 44 -9.30 -8.35 5.52
C GLU A 44 -10.40 -7.73 4.63
N GLY A 45 -10.41 -8.06 3.34
CA GLY A 45 -11.38 -7.50 2.39
C GLY A 45 -11.06 -6.06 1.93
N ARG A 46 -9.96 -5.46 2.40
CA ARG A 46 -9.45 -4.16 1.94
C ARG A 46 -8.30 -4.36 0.97
N GLN A 47 -8.31 -3.59 -0.12
CA GLN A 47 -7.22 -3.60 -1.08
C GLN A 47 -6.15 -2.59 -0.64
N VAL A 48 -4.95 -3.08 -0.36
CA VAL A 48 -3.79 -2.28 0.05
C VAL A 48 -2.78 -2.29 -1.09
N ALA A 49 -2.40 -1.10 -1.55
CA ALA A 49 -1.34 -0.90 -2.54
C ALA A 49 0.01 -0.83 -1.83
N LEU A 50 0.87 -1.82 -2.10
CA LEU A 50 2.22 -1.96 -1.59
C LEU A 50 3.22 -1.43 -2.63
N PHE A 51 4.17 -0.61 -2.21
CA PHE A 51 5.23 -0.07 -3.06
C PHE A 51 6.59 -0.42 -2.49
N TYR A 52 7.44 -1.08 -3.29
CA TYR A 52 8.78 -1.49 -2.87
C TYR A 52 9.85 -0.77 -3.68
N LEU A 53 10.63 0.09 -3.02
CA LEU A 53 11.61 1.00 -3.61
C LEU A 53 13.02 0.69 -3.08
N PRO A 54 13.66 -0.41 -3.50
CA PRO A 54 14.93 -0.86 -2.93
C PRO A 54 16.12 0.10 -3.18
N ALA A 55 16.01 0.99 -4.16
CA ALA A 55 17.07 1.94 -4.50
C ALA A 55 17.04 3.22 -3.65
N VAL A 56 15.96 3.45 -2.88
CA VAL A 56 15.81 4.63 -2.00
C VAL A 56 16.55 4.38 -0.69
N ALA A 57 17.25 5.38 -0.18
CA ALA A 57 17.88 5.31 1.13
C ALA A 57 16.84 5.44 2.26
N GLY A 58 16.94 4.59 3.28
CA GLY A 58 16.05 4.61 4.44
C GLY A 58 14.88 3.64 4.29
N GLU A 59 13.65 4.14 4.39
CA GLU A 59 12.44 3.33 4.23
C GLU A 59 12.26 2.93 2.77
N THR A 60 12.04 1.64 2.52
CA THR A 60 11.98 1.07 1.16
C THR A 60 10.64 0.42 0.85
N LEU A 61 9.72 0.36 1.82
CA LEU A 61 8.44 -0.33 1.68
C LEU A 61 7.35 0.58 2.22
N TYR A 62 6.33 0.80 1.40
CA TYR A 62 5.21 1.69 1.71
C TYR A 62 3.89 1.00 1.40
N ALA A 63 2.84 1.37 2.13
CA ALA A 63 1.51 0.80 1.94
C ALA A 63 0.42 1.87 2.07
N LEU A 64 -0.47 1.94 1.09
CA LEU A 64 -1.59 2.89 1.02
C LEU A 64 -2.89 2.16 0.69
N ASP A 65 -4.05 2.75 1.01
CA ASP A 65 -5.32 2.27 0.45
C ASP A 65 -5.27 2.28 -1.09
N ASN A 66 -5.71 1.19 -1.72
CA ASN A 66 -5.73 1.10 -3.19
C ASN A 66 -6.86 1.94 -3.82
N ARG A 67 -7.85 2.32 -3.02
CA ARG A 67 -9.03 3.08 -3.46
C ARG A 67 -8.70 4.56 -3.51
N ASP A 68 -8.68 5.10 -4.73
CA ASP A 68 -8.50 6.53 -4.98
C ASP A 68 -9.70 7.32 -4.41
N PRO A 69 -9.46 8.39 -3.61
CA PRO A 69 -10.52 9.06 -2.85
C PRO A 69 -11.47 9.85 -3.77
N LYS A 70 -10.98 10.29 -4.93
CA LYS A 70 -11.73 11.13 -5.86
C LYS A 70 -12.63 10.30 -6.79
N SER A 71 -12.07 9.27 -7.40
CA SER A 71 -12.79 8.37 -8.33
C SER A 71 -13.56 7.26 -7.62
N GLY A 72 -13.14 6.89 -6.41
CA GLY A 72 -13.62 5.72 -5.70
C GLY A 72 -13.18 4.38 -6.29
N ALA A 73 -12.27 4.39 -7.28
CA ALA A 73 -11.79 3.21 -7.97
C ALA A 73 -10.52 2.63 -7.32
N ASN A 74 -10.35 1.32 -7.42
CA ASN A 74 -9.17 0.60 -6.91
C ASN A 74 -8.01 0.68 -7.93
N VAL A 75 -7.31 1.80 -7.98
CA VAL A 75 -6.33 2.11 -9.04
C VAL A 75 -4.97 2.59 -8.54
N ILE A 76 -4.80 2.90 -7.25
CA ILE A 76 -3.56 3.53 -6.74
C ILE A 76 -2.33 2.64 -6.94
N GLY A 77 -2.45 1.33 -6.74
CA GLY A 77 -1.36 0.37 -6.98
C GLY A 77 -0.90 0.28 -8.45
N ARG A 78 -1.60 0.96 -9.37
CA ARG A 78 -1.22 1.09 -10.79
C ARG A 78 -0.60 2.45 -11.11
N GLY A 79 -0.47 3.31 -10.11
CA GLY A 79 0.12 4.62 -10.24
C GLY A 79 1.62 4.56 -10.51
N ILE A 80 2.15 5.68 -10.99
CA ILE A 80 3.57 5.83 -11.26
C ILE A 80 4.23 6.41 -10.01
N VAL A 81 5.26 5.74 -9.51
CA VAL A 81 6.07 6.26 -8.41
C VAL A 81 7.05 7.30 -8.96
N GLY A 82 7.24 8.39 -8.23
CA GLY A 82 8.18 9.43 -8.58
C GLY A 82 8.52 10.33 -7.40
N HIS A 83 9.26 11.39 -7.69
CA HIS A 83 9.55 12.44 -6.72
C HIS A 83 8.83 13.73 -7.13
N LEU A 84 8.21 14.39 -6.17
CA LEU A 84 7.61 15.71 -6.36
C LEU A 84 7.99 16.59 -5.17
N ALA A 85 8.65 17.72 -5.44
CA ALA A 85 9.14 18.65 -4.40
C ALA A 85 9.95 17.96 -3.28
N GLY A 86 10.75 16.95 -3.63
CA GLY A 86 11.59 16.20 -2.68
C GLY A 86 10.87 15.07 -1.92
N GLU A 87 9.57 14.88 -2.16
CA GLU A 87 8.77 13.82 -1.52
C GLU A 87 8.55 12.67 -2.49
N LEU A 88 8.62 11.44 -1.99
CA LEU A 88 8.23 10.24 -2.73
C LEU A 88 6.70 10.18 -2.85
N VAL A 89 6.21 10.08 -4.08
CA VAL A 89 4.79 10.11 -4.38
C VAL A 89 4.40 8.99 -5.35
N VAL A 90 3.12 8.61 -5.31
CA VAL A 90 2.46 7.87 -6.38
C VAL A 90 1.44 8.77 -7.07
N ALA A 91 1.54 8.88 -8.40
CA ALA A 91 0.56 9.59 -9.20
C ALA A 91 -0.65 8.68 -9.48
N SER A 92 -1.85 9.10 -9.08
CA SER A 92 -3.10 8.39 -9.39
C SER A 92 -3.28 8.26 -10.92
N PRO A 93 -3.56 7.06 -11.45
CA PRO A 93 -3.67 6.87 -12.90
C PRO A 93 -4.75 7.72 -13.57
N LEU A 94 -5.85 7.98 -12.87
CA LEU A 94 -7.05 8.61 -13.43
C LEU A 94 -6.94 10.14 -13.44
N TYR A 95 -6.71 10.74 -12.27
CA TYR A 95 -6.75 12.20 -12.10
C TYR A 95 -5.39 12.84 -11.83
N LYS A 96 -4.29 12.06 -11.92
CA LYS A 96 -2.90 12.54 -11.81
C LYS A 96 -2.56 13.26 -10.50
N GLN A 97 -3.36 13.03 -9.46
CA GLN A 97 -3.08 13.54 -8.11
C GLN A 97 -1.89 12.78 -7.54
N HIS A 98 -0.99 13.50 -6.87
CA HIS A 98 0.21 12.92 -6.30
C HIS A 98 0.01 12.68 -4.82
N PHE A 99 -0.03 11.42 -4.42
CA PHE A 99 -0.14 11.03 -3.02
C PHE A 99 1.23 10.64 -2.50
N ARG A 100 1.63 11.24 -1.39
CA ARG A 100 2.90 10.95 -0.75
C ARG A 100 2.90 9.53 -0.17
N LEU A 101 3.95 8.75 -0.44
CA LEU A 101 4.02 7.35 -0.01
C LEU A 101 4.12 7.17 1.51
N ARG A 102 4.76 8.10 2.23
CA ARG A 102 4.99 7.98 3.67
C ARG A 102 3.73 8.13 4.54
N ASP A 103 2.78 8.97 4.10
CA ASP A 103 1.62 9.35 4.92
C ASP A 103 0.30 9.42 4.13
N GLY A 104 0.35 9.24 2.80
CA GLY A 104 -0.81 9.28 1.92
C GLY A 104 -1.35 10.68 1.62
N ALA A 105 -0.72 11.75 2.11
CA ALA A 105 -1.19 13.12 1.85
C ALA A 105 -1.12 13.46 0.37
N CYS A 106 -2.19 14.07 -0.17
CA CYS A 106 -2.16 14.61 -1.53
C CYS A 106 -1.36 15.92 -1.55
N VAL A 107 -0.42 16.05 -2.48
CA VAL A 107 0.46 17.23 -2.57
C VAL A 107 -0.32 18.46 -3.03
N GLU A 108 -1.28 18.29 -3.93
CA GLU A 108 -2.04 19.40 -4.52
C GLU A 108 -3.27 19.81 -3.72
N TYR A 109 -3.88 18.87 -2.98
CA TYR A 109 -5.19 19.04 -2.35
C TYR A 109 -5.15 18.56 -0.90
N SER A 110 -5.03 19.49 0.05
CA SER A 110 -4.88 19.16 1.48
C SER A 110 -6.09 18.46 2.10
N ASP A 111 -7.27 18.57 1.47
CA ASP A 111 -8.50 17.89 1.86
C ASP A 111 -8.54 16.42 1.39
N GLN A 112 -7.57 15.99 0.59
CA GLN A 112 -7.49 14.64 0.07
C GLN A 112 -6.27 13.90 0.62
N SER A 113 -6.52 12.69 1.07
CA SER A 113 -5.46 11.79 1.50
C SER A 113 -5.87 10.35 1.24
N LEU A 114 -4.86 9.52 1.05
CA LEU A 114 -4.95 8.08 1.18
C LEU A 114 -4.62 7.72 2.61
N ARG A 115 -5.26 6.67 3.09
CA ARG A 115 -4.89 6.05 4.35
C ARG A 115 -3.56 5.31 4.16
N ALA A 116 -2.53 5.72 4.90
CA ALA A 116 -1.27 4.98 4.99
C ALA A 116 -1.38 3.85 6.01
N TRP A 117 -0.76 2.71 5.67
CA TRP A 117 -0.71 1.52 6.50
C TRP A 117 0.72 1.31 6.98
N PRO A 118 0.96 1.14 8.30
CA PRO A 118 2.24 0.61 8.76
C PRO A 118 2.53 -0.71 8.03
N VAL A 119 3.73 -0.84 7.49
CA VAL A 119 4.15 -2.00 6.69
C VAL A 119 5.56 -2.40 7.08
N ARG A 120 5.85 -3.70 7.08
CA ARG A 120 7.19 -4.21 7.38
C ARG A 120 7.50 -5.51 6.66
N PHE A 121 8.78 -5.82 6.60
CA PHE A 121 9.24 -7.19 6.35
C PHE A 121 9.36 -7.95 7.67
N ASN A 122 8.81 -9.16 7.71
CA ASN A 122 9.01 -10.13 8.78
C ASN A 122 9.54 -11.43 8.15
N GLY A 123 10.86 -11.54 8.06
CA GLY A 123 11.50 -12.54 7.19
C GLY A 123 11.10 -12.33 5.72
N ASP A 124 10.53 -13.36 5.11
CA ASP A 124 10.01 -13.32 3.74
C ASP A 124 8.57 -12.76 3.66
N ALA A 125 7.85 -12.67 4.78
CA ALA A 125 6.50 -12.14 4.81
C ALA A 125 6.52 -10.60 4.76
N VAL A 126 5.57 -10.04 4.02
CA VAL A 126 5.21 -8.63 4.07
C VAL A 126 3.95 -8.52 4.91
N GLU A 127 4.05 -7.76 6.00
CA GLU A 127 2.95 -7.56 6.93
C GLU A 127 2.51 -6.11 6.91
N VAL A 128 1.21 -5.88 7.03
CA VAL A 128 0.61 -4.56 7.24
C VAL A 128 -0.18 -4.54 8.52
N GLN A 129 -0.29 -3.39 9.14
CA GLN A 129 -1.17 -3.18 10.28
C GLN A 129 -2.33 -2.28 9.88
N PRO A 130 -3.59 -2.59 10.27
CA PRO A 130 -4.66 -1.62 10.17
C PRO A 130 -4.23 -0.31 10.87
N PRO A 131 -4.30 0.84 10.18
CA PRO A 131 -3.97 2.09 10.83
C PRO A 131 -4.97 2.35 11.94
N ALA A 132 -4.49 2.96 13.03
CA ALA A 132 -5.33 3.35 14.14
C ALA A 132 -6.53 4.14 13.61
N MET A 133 -7.73 3.81 14.09
CA MET A 133 -8.93 4.57 13.75
C MET A 133 -8.75 6.00 14.26
N ALA A 134 -8.56 6.94 13.33
CA ALA A 134 -8.69 8.37 13.58
C ALA A 134 -10.16 8.77 13.56
#